data_AF-A0A3A8HT43-F1
#
_entry.id   AF-A0A3A8HT43-F1
#
_cell.length_a   1.000
_cell.length_b   1.000
_cell.length_c   1.000
_cell.angle_alpha   90.00
_cell.angle_beta   90.00
_cell.angle_gamma   90.00
#
_symmetry.space_group_name_H-M   'P 1'
#
loop_
_entity.id
_entity.type
_entity.pdbx_description
1 polymer ?
#
loop_
_entity_poly.entity_id
_entity_poly.type
_entity_poly.pdbx_seq_one_letter_code
_entity_poly.pdbx_strand_id
1 'polypeptide(L)'
;MRRFEFVDGNSSKFWMPEVQGATFIVTYGRIGTAGQRKEKAFPDEEAALREYTKKVAEKVREGYAEVGAGEAPAAPPPKAAVAAAPPKLVLP
;
A
#
# COMPACT_ATOMS: atom_id res chain seq x y z
N MET A 1 -1.86 0.42 9.29
CA MET A 1 -1.25 0.58 7.94
C MET A 1 -1.78 -0.55 7.08
N ARG A 2 -2.51 -0.23 6.00
CA ARG A 2 -3.09 -1.25 5.10
C ARG A 2 -2.13 -1.46 3.94
N ARG A 3 -1.79 -2.71 3.67
CA ARG A 3 -1.02 -3.12 2.51
C ARG A 3 -1.94 -3.87 1.58
N PHE A 4 -1.78 -3.68 0.28
CA PHE A 4 -2.51 -4.36 -0.76
C PHE A 4 -1.51 -5.03 -1.67
N GLU A 5 -1.75 -6.29 -2.00
CA GLU A 5 -0.85 -7.07 -2.84
C GLU A 5 -1.62 -7.62 -4.03
N PHE A 6 -1.00 -7.53 -5.19
CA PHE A 6 -1.51 -8.08 -6.43
C PHE A 6 -0.45 -8.98 -7.03
N VAL A 7 -0.75 -10.27 -7.16
CA VAL A 7 0.18 -11.25 -7.70
C VAL A 7 -0.46 -11.87 -8.93
N ASP A 8 0.12 -11.60 -10.09
CA ASP A 8 -0.30 -12.20 -11.35
C ASP A 8 0.89 -12.94 -11.98
N GLY A 9 0.83 -14.27 -11.95
CA GLY A 9 1.89 -15.15 -12.45
C GLY A 9 3.28 -14.81 -11.89
N ASN A 10 4.08 -14.12 -12.69
CA ASN A 10 5.45 -13.70 -12.35
C ASN A 10 5.57 -12.24 -11.84
N SER A 11 4.46 -11.50 -11.79
CA SER A 11 4.40 -10.10 -11.41
C SER A 11 3.73 -9.94 -10.05
N SER A 12 4.56 -9.82 -9.01
CA SER A 12 4.11 -9.48 -7.66
C SER A 12 4.22 -7.97 -7.45
N LYS A 13 3.10 -7.29 -7.23
CA LYS A 13 3.00 -5.85 -6.95
C LYS A 13 2.46 -5.63 -5.54
N PHE A 14 2.95 -4.58 -4.89
CA PHE A 14 2.40 -4.09 -3.64
C PHE A 14 1.93 -2.64 -3.81
N TRP A 15 0.89 -2.28 -3.08
CA TRP A 15 0.31 -0.95 -2.99
C TRP A 15 -0.06 -0.71 -1.53
N MET A 16 0.47 0.34 -0.92
CA MET A 16 0.28 0.67 0.49
C MET A 16 -0.20 2.11 0.56
N PRO A 17 -1.53 2.32 0.56
CA PRO A 17 -2.07 3.61 0.87
C PRO A 17 -1.99 3.82 2.39
N GLU A 18 -1.68 5.04 2.76
CA GLU A 18 -1.61 5.57 4.12
C GLU A 18 -2.14 7.00 4.11
N VAL A 19 -2.81 7.41 5.18
CA VAL A 19 -3.21 8.79 5.40
C VAL A 19 -2.58 9.23 6.71
N GLN A 20 -1.82 10.32 6.65
CA GLN A 20 -1.24 11.01 7.80
C GLN A 20 -1.86 12.40 7.88
N GLY A 21 -2.88 12.54 8.71
CA GLY A 21 -3.69 13.75 8.78
C GLY A 21 -4.32 14.10 7.43
N ALA A 22 -4.07 15.29 6.91
CA ALA A 22 -4.49 15.68 5.56
C ALA A 22 -3.55 15.20 4.44
N THR A 23 -2.56 14.35 4.72
CA THR A 23 -1.60 13.88 3.70
C THR A 23 -1.86 12.43 3.32
N PHE A 24 -2.22 12.19 2.06
CA PHE A 24 -2.36 10.85 1.50
C PHE A 24 -1.03 10.37 0.93
N ILE A 25 -0.50 9.30 1.50
CA ILE A 25 0.78 8.70 1.14
C ILE A 25 0.50 7.34 0.53
N VAL A 26 0.97 7.10 -0.68
CA VAL A 26 0.82 5.85 -1.41
C VAL A 26 2.19 5.33 -1.77
N THR A 27 2.51 4.13 -1.29
CA THR A 27 3.74 3.43 -1.64
C THR A 27 3.42 2.23 -2.51
N TYR A 28 3.91 2.20 -3.75
CA TYR A 28 3.64 1.14 -4.71
C TYR A 28 4.90 0.64 -5.37
N GLY A 29 4.95 -0.64 -5.70
CA GLY A 29 6.13 -1.21 -6.33
C GLY A 29 5.94 -2.66 -6.71
N ARG A 30 7.00 -3.25 -7.25
CA ARG A 30 7.09 -4.69 -7.41
C ARG A 30 7.67 -5.26 -6.12
N ILE A 31 7.10 -6.34 -5.60
CA ILE A 31 7.64 -7.04 -4.44
C ILE A 31 9.04 -7.53 -4.82
N GLY A 32 10.05 -7.11 -4.07
CA GLY A 32 11.47 -7.35 -4.37
C GLY A 32 12.21 -6.19 -5.05
N THR A 33 11.55 -5.05 -5.32
CA THR A 33 12.22 -3.80 -5.73
C THR A 33 11.99 -2.69 -4.69
N ALA A 34 12.78 -1.61 -4.77
CA ALA A 34 12.65 -0.46 -3.87
C ALA A 34 11.27 0.22 -3.92
N GLY A 35 10.50 0.02 -4.99
CA GLY A 35 9.20 0.66 -5.18
C GLY A 35 9.28 2.18 -5.34
N GLN A 36 8.13 2.82 -5.28
CA GLN A 36 7.93 4.26 -5.40
C GLN A 36 6.97 4.71 -4.30
N ARG A 37 7.30 5.83 -3.65
CA ARG A 37 6.43 6.50 -2.68
C ARG A 37 5.91 7.79 -3.32
N LYS A 38 4.62 8.04 -3.15
CA LYS A 38 3.93 9.23 -3.63
C LYS A 38 3.08 9.77 -2.51
N GLU A 39 3.38 10.96 -2.05
CA GLU A 39 2.55 11.67 -1.09
C GLU A 39 1.81 12.83 -1.75
N LYS A 40 0.62 13.10 -1.25
CA LYS A 40 -0.29 14.10 -1.75
C LYS A 40 -0.99 14.73 -0.57
N ALA A 41 -0.65 15.99 -0.29
CA ALA A 41 -1.38 16.79 0.67
C ALA A 41 -2.75 17.17 0.11
N PHE A 42 -3.77 17.02 0.95
CA PHE A 42 -5.12 17.47 0.73
C PHE A 42 -5.40 18.66 1.66
N PRO A 43 -6.44 19.47 1.35
CA PRO A 43 -6.85 20.57 2.22
C PRO A 43 -7.45 20.08 3.55
N ASP A 44 -8.04 18.88 3.57
CA ASP A 44 -8.76 18.32 4.72
C ASP A 44 -8.40 16.85 4.94
N GLU A 45 -8.31 16.45 6.21
CA GLU A 45 -8.12 15.05 6.63
C GLU A 45 -9.31 14.17 6.19
N GLU A 46 -10.54 14.69 6.27
CA GLU A 46 -11.73 13.99 5.76
C GLU A 46 -11.66 13.76 4.24
N ALA A 47 -11.14 14.73 3.47
CA ALA A 47 -10.98 14.58 2.03
C ALA A 47 -9.94 13.51 1.69
N ALA A 48 -8.81 13.49 2.39
CA ALA A 48 -7.78 12.46 2.25
C ALA A 48 -8.32 11.07 2.60
N LEU A 49 -9.06 10.93 3.70
CA LEU A 49 -9.70 9.69 4.14
C LEU A 49 -10.78 9.20 3.16
N ARG A 50 -11.61 10.10 2.63
CA ARG A 50 -12.64 9.75 1.64
C ARG A 50 -12.03 9.20 0.36
N GLU A 51 -11.04 9.89 -0.19
CA GLU A 51 -10.33 9.41 -1.38
C GLU A 51 -9.57 8.11 -1.10
N TYR A 52 -8.93 8.00 0.06
CA TYR A 52 -8.27 6.78 0.51
C TYR A 52 -9.22 5.58 0.51
N THR A 53 -10.37 5.72 1.18
CA THR A 53 -11.31 4.61 1.37
C THR A 53 -11.95 4.20 0.05
N LYS A 54 -12.27 5.18 -0.80
CA LYS A 54 -12.78 4.94 -2.15
C LYS A 54 -11.76 4.20 -3.02
N LYS A 55 -10.50 4.66 -3.03
CA LYS A 55 -9.43 4.03 -3.82
C LYS A 55 -9.14 2.61 -3.34
N VAL A 56 -9.17 2.39 -2.02
CA VAL A 56 -9.04 1.07 -1.41
C VAL A 56 -10.15 0.13 -1.89
N ALA A 57 -11.41 0.56 -1.80
CA ALA A 57 -12.53 -0.28 -2.22
C ALA A 57 -12.45 -0.66 -3.72
N GLU A 58 -12.06 0.28 -4.59
CA GLU A 58 -11.83 -0.01 -6.00
C GLU A 58 -10.68 -0.99 -6.20
N LYS A 59 -9.56 -0.82 -5.51
CA LYS A 59 -8.40 -1.71 -5.62
C LYS A 59 -8.70 -3.13 -5.14
N VAL A 60 -9.42 -3.28 -4.03
CA VAL A 60 -9.85 -4.58 -3.54
C VAL A 60 -10.77 -5.26 -4.56
N ARG A 61 -11.69 -4.50 -5.16
CA ARG A 61 -12.58 -5.01 -6.20
C ARG A 61 -11.85 -5.38 -7.49
N GLU A 62 -10.75 -4.71 -7.81
CA GLU A 62 -9.87 -5.01 -8.94
C GLU A 62 -9.07 -6.32 -8.73
N GLY A 63 -9.07 -6.88 -7.52
CA GLY A 63 -8.35 -8.11 -7.18
C GLY A 63 -7.07 -7.90 -6.37
N TYR A 64 -6.85 -6.71 -5.81
CA TYR A 64 -5.79 -6.52 -4.83
C TYR A 64 -6.22 -7.10 -3.48
N ALA A 65 -5.40 -7.98 -2.91
CA ALA A 65 -5.64 -8.54 -1.59
C ALA A 65 -5.18 -7.55 -0.51
N GLU A 66 -6.09 -7.11 0.37
CA GLU A 66 -5.73 -6.33 1.56
C GLU A 66 -5.07 -7.24 2.62
N VAL A 67 -3.92 -6.82 3.12
CA VAL A 67 -3.01 -7.59 3.99
C VAL A 67 -2.79 -6.88 5.34
N GLY A 68 -3.74 -6.06 5.78
CA GLY A 68 -3.49 -5.11 6.88
C GLY A 68 -4.67 -4.71 7.73
N ALA A 69 -5.51 -5.68 8.13
CA ALA A 69 -6.41 -5.52 9.27
C ALA A 69 -6.26 -6.78 10.15
N GLY A 70 -5.92 -6.59 11.42
CA GLY A 70 -5.53 -7.64 12.35
C GLY A 70 -6.66 -8.59 12.75
N GLU A 71 -6.98 -9.55 11.89
CA GLU A 71 -7.56 -10.84 12.27
C GLU A 71 -7.22 -11.90 11.20
N ALA A 72 -6.61 -13.01 11.63
CA ALA A 72 -6.34 -14.21 10.84
C ALA A 72 -7.29 -15.34 11.31
N PRO A 73 -7.44 -16.52 10.64
CA PRO A 73 -6.81 -17.02 9.41
C PRO A 73 -7.75 -17.79 8.43
N ALA A 74 -7.33 -17.94 7.17
CA ALA A 74 -7.46 -19.14 6.32
C ALA A 74 -6.78 -18.86 4.96
N ALA A 75 -5.44 -18.83 4.89
CA ALA A 75 -4.56 -19.93 4.48
C ALA A 75 -4.10 -19.81 3.00
N PRO A 76 -2.83 -20.10 2.63
CA PRO A 76 -1.58 -20.26 3.40
C PRO A 76 -0.53 -19.12 3.13
N PRO A 77 0.54 -19.00 3.95
CA PRO A 77 1.61 -18.01 3.78
C PRO A 77 2.90 -18.65 3.17
N PRO A 78 4.06 -17.97 3.08
CA PRO A 78 4.47 -17.08 1.99
C PRO A 78 5.79 -17.56 1.32
N LYS A 79 6.01 -17.24 0.05
CA LYS A 79 7.37 -17.26 -0.55
C LYS A 79 7.79 -15.86 -0.97
N ALA A 80 8.29 -15.11 0.02
CA ALA A 80 9.54 -14.34 -0.06
C ALA A 80 9.62 -13.37 1.14
N ALA A 81 10.46 -13.74 2.12
CA ALA A 81 11.24 -12.78 2.88
C ALA A 81 11.94 -11.82 1.88
N VAL A 82 12.25 -10.56 2.19
CA VAL A 82 13.23 -10.15 3.19
C VAL A 82 13.07 -8.66 3.54
N ALA A 83 13.32 -8.37 4.81
CA ALA A 83 14.14 -7.28 5.34
C ALA A 83 14.17 -5.88 4.66
N ALA A 84 13.89 -4.90 5.52
CA ALA A 84 14.72 -3.72 5.79
C ALA A 84 14.90 -2.63 4.70
N ALA A 85 14.39 -1.43 5.03
CA ALA A 85 15.18 -0.21 5.30
C ALA A 85 14.37 1.06 4.90
N PRO A 86 14.48 2.16 5.68
CA PRO A 86 13.66 3.35 5.49
C PRO A 86 14.02 4.06 4.17
N PRO A 87 13.07 4.75 3.51
CA PRO A 87 13.42 5.55 2.36
C PRO A 87 14.30 6.71 2.83
N LYS A 88 15.55 6.75 2.35
CA LYS A 88 16.38 7.96 2.44
C LYS A 88 15.71 9.04 1.60
N LEU A 89 15.23 10.06 2.30
CA LEU A 89 14.86 11.36 1.77
C LEU A 89 16.08 11.95 1.06
N VAL A 90 16.03 12.07 -0.26
CA VAL A 90 16.92 12.97 -1.01
C VAL A 90 16.02 13.90 -1.82
N LEU A 91 15.93 15.13 -1.34
CA LEU A 91 15.50 16.30 -2.11
C LEU A 91 16.78 17.11 -2.37
N PRO A 92 17.08 17.52 -3.62
CA PRO A 92 18.15 18.47 -3.90
C PRO A 92 17.79 19.89 -3.43
#